data_AF-A0A212D429-F1
#
_entry.id   AF-A0A212D429-F1
#
_cell.length_a   1.000
_cell.length_b   1.000
_cell.length_c   1.000
_cell.angle_alpha   90.00
_cell.angle_beta   90.00
_cell.angle_gamma   90.00
#
_symmetry.space_group_name_H-M   'P 1'
#
loop_
_entity.id
_entity.type
_entity.pdbx_description
1 polymer ?
#
loop_
_entity_poly.entity_id
_entity_poly.type
_entity_poly.pdbx_seq_one_letter_code
_entity_poly.pdbx_strand_id
1 'polypeptide(L)'
;MAHGYVKQSLNSLSKHSITFLCGDGGPLAAAAVVHHKMNNEKQAEECITRLQVSHAKLHNLVKPSVDYVCRLKFPSGNYPPCVDDSRDLLVHWCHGAPGVIYMLIQAYKVFKEERYLSDAYQCADVIWQYGLLKKGYGLCHGTAGNAYAFLSLYNLTQDAKYLYRACKFAEWCLDYGEHGCRTPDTPFSLFE
;
A
#
# COMPACT_ATOMS: atom_id res chain seq x y z
N MET A 1 -4.65 22.81 3.69
CA MET A 1 -3.60 22.33 4.63
C MET A 1 -2.50 21.53 3.94
N ALA A 2 -2.79 20.44 3.21
CA ALA A 2 -1.78 19.61 2.55
C ALA A 2 -0.77 20.37 1.64
N HIS A 3 -1.25 21.32 0.83
CA HIS A 3 -0.40 22.14 -0.04
C HIS A 3 0.69 22.93 0.73
N GLY A 4 0.38 23.41 1.94
CA GLY A 4 1.34 24.13 2.78
C GLY A 4 2.50 23.24 3.23
N TYR A 5 2.18 22.03 3.70
CA TYR A 5 3.18 21.04 4.11
C TYR A 5 4.05 20.56 2.94
N VAL A 6 3.44 20.32 1.76
CA VAL A 6 4.18 19.98 0.54
C VAL A 6 5.19 21.08 0.21
N LYS A 7 4.75 22.35 0.18
CA LYS A 7 5.64 23.47 -0.12
C LYS A 7 6.81 23.56 0.87
N GLN A 8 6.54 23.36 2.17
CA GLN A 8 7.59 23.32 3.19
C GLN A 8 8.58 22.18 2.95
N SER A 9 8.08 20.97 2.65
CA SER A 9 8.94 19.80 2.41
C SER A 9 9.82 19.93 1.16
N LEU A 10 9.33 20.59 0.10
CA LEU A 10 10.11 20.86 -1.12
C LEU A 10 11.28 21.83 -0.87
N ASN A 11 11.22 22.65 0.18
CA ASN A 11 12.33 23.54 0.58
C ASN A 11 13.43 22.80 1.36
N SER A 12 13.18 21.56 1.80
CA SER A 12 14.12 20.75 2.58
C SER A 12 14.83 19.68 1.76
N LEU A 13 14.76 19.76 0.43
CA LEU A 13 15.38 18.79 -0.47
C LEU A 13 16.90 18.89 -0.40
N SER A 14 17.53 17.75 -0.14
CA SER A 14 18.95 17.67 0.22
C SER A 14 19.83 17.15 -0.90
N LYS A 15 19.25 16.45 -1.89
CA LYS A 15 19.95 15.66 -2.94
C LYS A 15 20.81 14.51 -2.41
N HIS A 16 20.73 14.16 -1.13
CA HIS A 16 21.58 13.12 -0.52
C HIS A 16 20.94 11.73 -0.53
N SER A 17 19.60 11.64 -0.59
CA SER A 17 18.87 10.37 -0.54
C SER A 17 17.70 10.40 -1.50
N ILE A 18 17.45 9.28 -2.20
CA ILE A 18 16.44 9.15 -3.26
C ILE A 18 15.17 8.40 -2.81
N THR A 19 15.15 7.86 -1.59
CA THR A 19 14.06 7.00 -1.12
C THR A 19 12.82 7.82 -0.76
N PHE A 20 11.65 7.16 -0.73
CA PHE A 20 10.40 7.82 -0.40
C PHE A 20 10.32 8.25 1.07
N LEU A 21 10.73 7.39 2.01
CA LEU A 21 10.58 7.67 3.45
C LEU A 21 11.66 8.61 4.00
N CYS A 22 12.91 8.47 3.52
CA CYS A 22 14.07 9.13 4.12
C CYS A 22 14.88 9.93 3.08
N GLY A 23 14.25 10.32 1.97
CA GLY A 23 14.93 11.02 0.88
C GLY A 23 14.02 11.98 0.13
N ASP A 24 14.61 12.62 -0.87
CA ASP A 24 13.96 13.61 -1.72
C ASP A 24 12.81 13.00 -2.56
N GLY A 25 12.82 11.67 -2.74
CA GLY A 25 11.76 10.94 -3.44
C GLY A 25 10.38 11.12 -2.80
N GLY A 26 10.31 11.20 -1.47
CA GLY A 26 9.06 11.37 -0.73
C GLY A 26 8.36 12.69 -1.00
N PRO A 27 9.00 13.83 -0.64
CA PRO A 27 8.45 15.16 -0.87
C PRO A 27 8.10 15.39 -2.35
N LEU A 28 8.96 14.96 -3.28
CA LEU A 28 8.70 15.13 -4.72
C LEU A 28 7.50 14.31 -5.21
N ALA A 29 7.38 13.05 -4.81
CA ALA A 29 6.25 12.20 -5.21
C ALA A 29 4.93 12.69 -4.59
N ALA A 30 4.94 13.06 -3.32
CA ALA A 30 3.78 13.65 -2.65
C ALA A 30 3.37 14.98 -3.31
N ALA A 31 4.34 15.84 -3.63
CA ALA A 31 4.10 17.10 -4.31
C ALA A 31 3.46 16.91 -5.69
N ALA A 32 4.00 15.99 -6.49
CA ALA A 32 3.48 15.69 -7.81
C ALA A 32 1.98 15.34 -7.76
N VAL A 33 1.58 14.45 -6.84
CA VAL A 33 0.19 14.05 -6.67
C VAL A 33 -0.68 15.21 -6.18
N VAL A 34 -0.22 15.99 -5.20
CA VAL A 34 -0.99 17.13 -4.67
C VAL A 34 -1.20 18.20 -5.73
N HIS A 35 -0.16 18.55 -6.51
CA HIS A 35 -0.26 19.53 -7.58
C HIS A 35 -1.22 19.06 -8.68
N HIS A 36 -1.13 17.79 -9.10
CA HIS A 36 -2.06 17.21 -10.08
C HIS A 36 -3.51 17.25 -9.58
N LYS A 37 -3.76 16.88 -8.32
CA LYS A 37 -5.11 16.96 -7.70
C LYS A 37 -5.64 18.38 -7.57
N MET A 38 -4.77 19.38 -7.61
CA MET A 38 -5.13 20.80 -7.63
C MET A 38 -5.21 21.38 -9.06
N ASN A 39 -5.17 20.53 -10.10
CA ASN A 39 -5.12 20.92 -11.51
C ASN A 39 -3.91 21.82 -11.86
N ASN A 40 -2.80 21.71 -11.12
CA ASN A 40 -1.57 22.43 -11.38
C ASN A 40 -0.55 21.51 -12.07
N GLU A 41 -0.85 21.16 -13.32
CA GLU A 41 -0.07 20.19 -14.10
C GLU A 41 1.39 20.62 -14.29
N LYS A 42 1.66 21.92 -14.39
CA LYS A 42 3.02 22.44 -14.55
C LYS A 42 3.90 22.07 -13.36
N GLN A 43 3.41 22.26 -12.13
CA GLN A 43 4.17 21.92 -10.92
C GLN A 43 4.22 20.41 -10.67
N ALA A 44 3.18 19.68 -11.07
CA ALA A 44 3.19 18.22 -11.02
C ALA A 44 4.30 17.65 -11.93
N GLU A 45 4.36 18.10 -13.18
CA GLU A 45 5.35 17.66 -14.17
C GLU A 45 6.78 18.05 -13.77
N GLU A 46 6.96 19.23 -13.16
CA GLU A 46 8.26 19.64 -12.61
C GLU A 46 8.72 18.67 -11.51
N CYS A 47 7.84 18.26 -10.61
CA CYS A 47 8.17 17.27 -9.58
C CYS A 47 8.51 15.90 -10.18
N ILE A 48 7.76 15.45 -11.18
CA ILE A 48 8.01 14.19 -11.91
C ILE A 48 9.35 14.22 -12.64
N THR A 49 9.67 15.34 -13.30
CA THR A 49 10.95 15.55 -13.99
C THR A 49 12.11 15.47 -13.00
N ARG A 50 11.95 16.04 -11.80
CA ARG A 50 12.96 16.00 -10.73
C ARG A 50 13.14 14.61 -10.12
N LEU A 51 12.08 13.80 -10.08
CA LEU A 51 12.16 12.36 -9.80
C LEU A 51 12.83 11.58 -10.93
N GLN A 52 13.02 12.22 -12.09
CA GLN A 52 13.58 11.63 -13.29
C GLN A 52 12.82 10.37 -13.72
N VAL A 53 11.49 10.34 -13.56
CA VAL A 53 10.66 9.22 -14.01
C VAL A 53 10.37 9.43 -15.50
N SER A 54 10.70 8.43 -16.32
CA SER A 54 10.41 8.43 -17.76
C SER A 54 9.69 7.15 -18.15
N HIS A 55 9.02 7.16 -19.30
CA HIS A 55 8.36 5.96 -19.84
C HIS A 55 9.35 4.79 -19.98
N ALA A 56 10.58 5.07 -20.44
CA ALA A 56 11.64 4.07 -20.53
C ALA A 56 12.03 3.50 -19.15
N LYS A 57 12.20 4.35 -18.11
CA LYS A 57 12.51 3.85 -16.76
C LYS A 57 11.34 3.07 -16.15
N LEU A 58 10.10 3.50 -16.41
CA LEU A 58 8.91 2.80 -15.96
C LEU A 58 8.86 1.36 -16.51
N HIS A 59 9.10 1.18 -17.80
CA HIS A 59 9.06 -0.14 -18.44
C HIS A 59 10.34 -0.97 -18.26
N ASN A 60 11.51 -0.36 -18.22
CA ASN A 60 12.79 -1.08 -18.20
C ASN A 60 13.34 -1.31 -16.78
N LEU A 61 12.92 -0.52 -15.78
CA LEU A 61 13.41 -0.63 -14.40
C LEU A 61 12.28 -0.95 -13.42
N VAL A 62 11.20 -0.16 -13.42
CA VAL A 62 10.13 -0.31 -12.43
C VAL A 62 9.33 -1.59 -12.66
N LYS A 63 8.87 -1.83 -13.90
CA LYS A 63 8.07 -3.02 -14.22
C LYS A 63 8.80 -4.34 -13.92
N PRO A 64 10.07 -4.56 -14.32
CA PRO A 64 10.78 -5.79 -13.97
C PRO A 64 11.02 -5.95 -12.46
N SER A 65 11.16 -4.83 -11.73
CA SER A 65 11.28 -4.85 -10.26
C SER A 65 9.96 -5.24 -9.59
N VAL A 66 8.83 -4.72 -10.06
CA VAL A 66 7.49 -5.15 -9.62
C VAL A 66 7.29 -6.63 -9.94
N ASP A 67 7.68 -7.07 -11.13
CA ASP A 67 7.58 -8.48 -11.54
C ASP A 67 8.44 -9.39 -10.68
N TYR A 68 9.60 -8.91 -10.20
CA TYR A 68 10.42 -9.64 -9.24
C TYR A 68 9.68 -9.83 -7.91
N VAL A 69 9.07 -8.78 -7.36
CA VAL A 69 8.26 -8.89 -6.14
C VAL A 69 7.09 -9.86 -6.34
N CYS A 70 6.42 -9.83 -7.50
CA CYS A 70 5.33 -10.76 -7.80
C CYS A 70 5.78 -12.23 -7.77
N ARG A 71 7.03 -12.52 -8.16
CA ARG A 71 7.62 -13.88 -8.10
C ARG A 71 7.96 -14.35 -6.68
N LEU A 72 8.05 -13.44 -5.71
CA LEU A 72 8.30 -13.79 -4.30
C LEU A 72 7.05 -14.33 -3.59
N LYS A 73 5.89 -14.29 -4.25
CA LYS A 73 4.61 -14.76 -3.69
C LYS A 73 4.70 -16.22 -3.22
N PHE A 74 4.26 -16.48 -2.01
CA PHE A 74 4.15 -17.83 -1.46
C PHE A 74 3.06 -18.65 -2.17
N PRO A 75 3.07 -19.99 -2.07
CA PRO A 75 1.99 -20.83 -2.57
C PRO A 75 0.60 -20.47 -2.01
N SER A 76 0.53 -19.88 -0.81
CA SER A 76 -0.71 -19.39 -0.20
C SER A 76 -1.31 -18.17 -0.90
N GLY A 77 -0.50 -17.43 -1.67
CA GLY A 77 -0.84 -16.10 -2.19
C GLY A 77 -0.30 -14.93 -1.36
N ASN A 78 0.29 -15.19 -0.18
CA ASN A 78 0.90 -14.17 0.67
C ASN A 78 2.33 -13.81 0.20
N TYR A 79 2.99 -12.85 0.88
CA TYR A 79 4.33 -12.39 0.52
C TYR A 79 5.29 -12.39 1.71
N PRO A 80 6.58 -12.69 1.49
CA PRO A 80 7.57 -12.70 2.54
C PRO A 80 7.93 -11.28 3.01
N PRO A 81 8.31 -11.10 4.29
CA PRO A 81 8.80 -9.81 4.79
C PRO A 81 10.13 -9.39 4.16
N CYS A 82 10.98 -10.37 3.87
CA CYS A 82 12.32 -10.19 3.29
C CYS A 82 12.52 -11.19 2.13
N VAL A 83 13.41 -10.87 1.20
CA VAL A 83 13.86 -11.84 0.19
C VAL A 83 14.42 -13.09 0.89
N ASP A 84 14.11 -14.26 0.35
CA ASP A 84 14.50 -15.59 0.86
C ASP A 84 13.90 -15.99 2.23
N ASP A 85 12.96 -15.23 2.79
CA ASP A 85 12.20 -15.69 3.95
C ASP A 85 11.19 -16.76 3.53
N SER A 86 11.22 -17.92 4.18
CA SER A 86 10.31 -19.04 3.93
C SER A 86 9.11 -19.08 4.88
N ARG A 87 9.04 -18.16 5.86
CA ARG A 87 8.00 -18.14 6.89
C ARG A 87 6.78 -17.36 6.42
N ASP A 88 5.78 -18.09 5.98
CA ASP A 88 4.49 -17.54 5.60
C ASP A 88 3.58 -17.31 6.82
N LEU A 89 3.78 -16.19 7.51
CA LEU A 89 3.11 -15.89 8.80
C LEU A 89 2.44 -14.52 8.88
N LEU A 90 3.02 -13.50 8.23
CA LEU A 90 2.59 -12.12 8.42
C LEU A 90 1.55 -11.72 7.38
N VAL A 91 0.36 -11.35 7.85
CA VAL A 91 -0.73 -10.81 7.04
C VAL A 91 -1.01 -9.39 7.53
N HIS A 92 -0.03 -8.51 7.35
CA HIS A 92 -0.05 -7.13 7.82
C HIS A 92 0.12 -6.14 6.67
N TRP A 93 -0.26 -4.87 6.88
CA TRP A 93 0.05 -3.81 5.93
C TRP A 93 1.57 -3.60 5.80
N CYS A 94 2.30 -3.63 6.92
CA CYS A 94 3.75 -3.46 6.88
C CYS A 94 4.49 -4.65 6.24
N HIS A 95 3.94 -5.86 6.32
CA HIS A 95 4.56 -7.07 5.77
C HIS A 95 3.48 -8.09 5.37
N GLY A 96 3.43 -8.44 4.08
CA GLY A 96 2.51 -9.44 3.52
C GLY A 96 1.50 -8.86 2.52
N ALA A 97 0.54 -9.70 2.14
CA ALA A 97 -0.50 -9.40 1.16
C ALA A 97 -1.24 -8.06 1.38
N PRO A 98 -1.63 -7.65 2.61
CA PRO A 98 -2.32 -6.38 2.82
C PRO A 98 -1.50 -5.15 2.40
N GLY A 99 -0.17 -5.20 2.45
CA GLY A 99 0.70 -4.14 1.95
C GLY A 99 0.97 -4.23 0.44
N VAL A 100 1.20 -5.45 -0.05
CA VAL A 100 1.59 -5.69 -1.46
C VAL A 100 0.45 -5.40 -2.43
N ILE A 101 -0.80 -5.59 -2.02
CA ILE A 101 -1.98 -5.37 -2.88
C ILE A 101 -2.04 -3.97 -3.51
N TYR A 102 -1.55 -2.93 -2.82
CA TYR A 102 -1.54 -1.56 -3.35
C TYR A 102 -0.60 -1.43 -4.56
N MET A 103 0.58 -2.07 -4.50
CA MET A 103 1.52 -2.13 -5.61
C MET A 103 0.88 -2.85 -6.80
N LEU A 104 0.21 -3.97 -6.58
CA LEU A 104 -0.44 -4.77 -7.62
C LEU A 104 -1.59 -4.01 -8.30
N ILE A 105 -2.44 -3.35 -7.52
CA ILE A 105 -3.53 -2.49 -8.03
C ILE A 105 -2.95 -1.34 -8.86
N GLN A 106 -1.89 -0.69 -8.40
CA GLN A 106 -1.26 0.41 -9.14
C GLN A 106 -0.58 -0.09 -10.42
N ALA A 107 0.09 -1.25 -10.37
CA ALA A 107 0.69 -1.90 -11.53
C ALA A 107 -0.37 -2.25 -12.59
N TYR A 108 -1.51 -2.82 -12.18
CA TYR A 108 -2.63 -3.07 -13.09
C TYR A 108 -3.14 -1.77 -13.73
N LYS A 109 -3.36 -0.71 -12.94
CA LYS A 109 -3.85 0.58 -13.45
C LYS A 109 -2.94 1.16 -14.54
N VAL A 110 -1.62 1.00 -14.39
CA VAL A 110 -0.60 1.58 -15.28
C VAL A 110 -0.29 0.67 -16.47
N PHE A 111 0.01 -0.61 -16.22
CA PHE A 111 0.49 -1.55 -17.24
C PHE A 111 -0.62 -2.36 -17.92
N LYS A 112 -1.84 -2.38 -17.36
CA LYS A 112 -3.02 -3.07 -17.90
C LYS A 112 -2.82 -4.57 -18.15
N GLU A 113 -1.95 -5.21 -17.37
CA GLU A 113 -1.74 -6.67 -17.45
C GLU A 113 -2.56 -7.39 -16.38
N GLU A 114 -3.44 -8.30 -16.81
CA GLU A 114 -4.39 -9.03 -15.95
C GLU A 114 -3.72 -9.83 -14.82
N ARG A 115 -2.46 -10.25 -14.97
CA ARG A 115 -1.74 -10.96 -13.90
C ARG A 115 -1.62 -10.15 -12.61
N TYR A 116 -1.47 -8.83 -12.69
CA TYR A 116 -1.38 -7.99 -11.49
C TYR A 116 -2.72 -7.92 -10.76
N LEU A 117 -3.83 -7.87 -11.51
CA LEU A 117 -5.16 -7.90 -10.92
C LEU A 117 -5.48 -9.29 -10.33
N SER A 118 -5.08 -10.37 -11.01
CA SER A 118 -5.18 -11.74 -10.50
C SER A 118 -4.43 -11.93 -9.17
N ASP A 119 -3.22 -11.38 -9.07
CA ASP A 119 -2.46 -11.41 -7.82
C ASP A 119 -3.13 -10.55 -6.73
N ALA A 120 -3.73 -9.40 -7.08
CA ALA A 120 -4.49 -8.59 -6.13
C ALA A 120 -5.74 -9.33 -5.60
N TYR A 121 -6.41 -10.13 -6.44
CA TYR A 121 -7.50 -11.00 -6.02
C TYR A 121 -7.02 -12.07 -5.04
N GLN A 122 -5.85 -12.70 -5.30
CA GLN A 122 -5.25 -13.66 -4.38
C GLN A 122 -4.87 -13.02 -3.04
N CYS A 123 -4.31 -11.81 -3.04
CA CYS A 123 -4.10 -11.05 -1.81
C CYS A 123 -5.41 -10.89 -1.03
N ALA A 124 -6.50 -10.50 -1.69
CA ALA A 124 -7.79 -10.33 -1.03
C ALA A 124 -8.33 -11.65 -0.45
N ASP A 125 -8.09 -12.79 -1.09
CA ASP A 125 -8.49 -14.09 -0.54
C ASP A 125 -7.66 -14.50 0.67
N VAL A 126 -6.33 -14.28 0.66
CA VAL A 126 -5.46 -14.45 1.85
C VAL A 126 -5.95 -13.57 3.00
N ILE A 127 -6.19 -12.29 2.74
CA ILE A 127 -6.65 -11.35 3.75
C ILE A 127 -8.01 -11.76 4.29
N TRP A 128 -8.91 -12.24 3.44
CA TRP A 128 -10.22 -12.70 3.88
C TRP A 128 -10.14 -13.90 4.83
N GLN A 129 -9.23 -14.83 4.54
CA GLN A 129 -9.08 -16.06 5.32
C GLN A 129 -8.27 -15.85 6.62
N TYR A 130 -7.26 -14.97 6.60
CA TYR A 130 -6.26 -14.86 7.68
C TYR A 130 -6.07 -13.45 8.23
N GLY A 131 -6.82 -12.46 7.76
CA GLY A 131 -6.61 -11.04 8.07
C GLY A 131 -7.29 -10.53 9.35
N LEU A 132 -8.04 -11.37 10.06
CA LEU A 132 -8.54 -11.07 11.42
C LEU A 132 -7.43 -11.42 12.43
N LEU A 133 -6.71 -10.40 12.90
CA LEU A 133 -5.44 -10.61 13.60
C LEU A 133 -5.64 -10.67 15.12
N LYS A 134 -5.11 -11.72 15.75
CA LYS A 134 -4.93 -11.77 17.22
C LYS A 134 -4.06 -10.62 17.75
N LYS A 135 -3.28 -9.99 16.87
CA LYS A 135 -2.38 -8.88 17.20
C LYS A 135 -3.13 -7.61 17.60
N GLY A 136 -4.31 -7.35 17.04
CA GLY A 136 -5.10 -6.16 17.34
C GLY A 136 -5.84 -5.60 16.14
N TYR A 137 -6.32 -4.37 16.27
CA TYR A 137 -7.24 -3.74 15.32
C TYR A 137 -6.60 -2.59 14.53
N GLY A 138 -5.37 -2.17 14.85
CA GLY A 138 -4.69 -1.01 14.26
C GLY A 138 -4.44 -1.07 12.75
N LEU A 139 -3.83 0.00 12.22
CA LEU A 139 -3.60 0.17 10.77
C LEU A 139 -2.34 -0.53 10.26
N CYS A 140 -1.26 -0.60 11.06
CA CYS A 140 0.02 -1.12 10.59
C CYS A 140 0.02 -2.65 10.43
N HIS A 141 -0.59 -3.33 11.40
CA HIS A 141 -0.60 -4.78 11.53
C HIS A 141 -1.80 -5.23 12.38
N GLY A 142 -2.96 -4.67 12.08
CA GLY A 142 -4.23 -4.98 12.71
C GLY A 142 -5.35 -5.17 11.68
N THR A 143 -6.50 -5.59 12.17
CA THR A 143 -7.67 -5.91 11.34
C THR A 143 -8.16 -4.72 10.52
N ALA A 144 -8.17 -3.49 11.06
CA ALA A 144 -8.62 -2.33 10.30
C ALA A 144 -7.67 -2.03 9.13
N GLY A 145 -6.35 -2.10 9.33
CA GLY A 145 -5.37 -1.95 8.26
C GLY A 145 -5.57 -2.94 7.12
N ASN A 146 -5.87 -4.19 7.48
CA ASN A 146 -6.18 -5.25 6.51
C ASN A 146 -7.46 -4.96 5.71
N ALA A 147 -8.48 -4.36 6.33
CA ALA A 147 -9.74 -4.04 5.64
C ALA A 147 -9.57 -3.02 4.50
N TYR A 148 -8.60 -2.10 4.60
CA TYR A 148 -8.33 -1.13 3.54
C TYR A 148 -7.87 -1.78 2.22
N ALA A 149 -7.32 -2.99 2.27
CA ALA A 149 -7.02 -3.76 1.06
C ALA A 149 -8.28 -4.05 0.24
N PHE A 150 -9.38 -4.44 0.91
CA PHE A 150 -10.66 -4.69 0.25
C PHE A 150 -11.26 -3.42 -0.32
N LEU A 151 -11.22 -2.30 0.42
CA LEU A 151 -11.70 -1.01 -0.08
C LEU A 151 -10.91 -0.56 -1.32
N SER A 152 -9.60 -0.78 -1.32
CA SER A 152 -8.73 -0.43 -2.46
C SER A 152 -9.07 -1.25 -3.70
N LEU A 153 -9.32 -2.55 -3.52
CA LEU A 153 -9.71 -3.44 -4.60
C LEU A 153 -11.13 -3.14 -5.10
N TYR A 154 -12.09 -2.89 -4.19
CA TYR A 154 -13.44 -2.43 -4.53
C TYR A 154 -13.41 -1.14 -5.36
N ASN A 155 -12.63 -0.14 -4.93
CA ASN A 155 -12.53 1.12 -5.66
C ASN A 155 -11.95 0.95 -7.07
N LEU A 156 -11.16 -0.10 -7.31
CA LEU A 156 -10.68 -0.45 -8.65
C LEU A 156 -11.77 -1.19 -9.46
N THR A 157 -12.37 -2.23 -8.88
CA THR A 157 -13.17 -3.22 -9.63
C THR A 157 -14.67 -2.95 -9.63
N GLN A 158 -15.15 -2.15 -8.67
CA GLN A 158 -16.56 -1.96 -8.34
C GLN A 158 -17.31 -3.25 -7.99
N ASP A 159 -16.59 -4.33 -7.67
CA ASP A 159 -17.18 -5.59 -7.23
C ASP A 159 -17.59 -5.50 -5.76
N ALA A 160 -18.90 -5.46 -5.52
CA ALA A 160 -19.51 -5.35 -4.20
C ALA A 160 -19.07 -6.45 -3.21
N LYS A 161 -18.55 -7.59 -3.68
CA LYS A 161 -17.92 -8.62 -2.83
C LYS A 161 -16.85 -8.02 -1.92
N TYR A 162 -16.00 -7.13 -2.44
CA TYR A 162 -14.91 -6.57 -1.66
C TYR A 162 -15.40 -5.48 -0.70
N LEU A 163 -16.40 -4.69 -1.10
CA LEU A 163 -17.06 -3.78 -0.16
C LEU A 163 -17.68 -4.56 1.01
N TYR A 164 -18.37 -5.66 0.73
CA TYR A 164 -18.93 -6.55 1.74
C TYR A 164 -17.85 -7.10 2.70
N ARG A 165 -16.71 -7.57 2.17
CA ARG A 165 -15.59 -8.04 3.01
C ARG A 165 -15.05 -6.94 3.92
N ALA A 166 -14.94 -5.71 3.42
CA ALA A 166 -14.56 -4.55 4.24
C ALA A 166 -15.56 -4.30 5.38
N CYS A 167 -16.86 -4.36 5.09
CA CYS A 167 -17.92 -4.24 6.11
C CYS A 167 -17.84 -5.35 7.17
N LYS A 168 -17.52 -6.59 6.78
CA LYS A 168 -17.33 -7.70 7.74
C LYS A 168 -16.10 -7.53 8.63
N PHE A 169 -15.04 -6.92 8.12
CA PHE A 169 -13.90 -6.52 8.96
C PHE A 169 -14.25 -5.36 9.90
N ALA A 170 -15.09 -4.42 9.44
CA ALA A 170 -15.61 -3.37 10.30
C ALA A 170 -16.50 -3.93 11.42
N GLU A 171 -17.35 -4.91 11.14
CA GLU A 171 -18.16 -5.64 12.13
C GLU A 171 -17.28 -6.26 13.22
N TRP A 172 -16.19 -6.93 12.86
CA TRP A 172 -15.20 -7.42 13.82
C TRP A 172 -14.61 -6.29 14.69
N CYS A 173 -14.35 -5.12 14.11
CA CYS A 173 -13.84 -3.96 14.82
C CYS A 173 -14.90 -3.25 15.69
N LEU A 174 -16.21 -3.50 15.50
CA LEU A 174 -17.25 -2.97 16.39
C LEU A 174 -17.22 -3.67 17.75
N ASP A 175 -16.84 -4.94 17.77
CA ASP A 175 -16.60 -5.73 18.99
C ASP A 175 -15.18 -5.48 19.57
N TYR A 176 -14.70 -4.22 19.50
CA TYR A 176 -13.35 -3.86 19.92
C TYR A 176 -13.10 -4.22 21.39
N GLY A 177 -12.05 -5.00 21.62
CA GLY A 177 -11.64 -5.45 22.96
C GLY A 177 -12.29 -6.76 23.42
N GLU A 178 -13.22 -7.32 22.64
CA GLU A 178 -13.92 -8.55 23.02
C GLU A 178 -13.21 -9.84 22.56
N HIS A 179 -12.25 -9.73 21.64
CA HIS A 179 -11.56 -10.88 21.02
C HIS A 179 -10.28 -11.33 21.74
N GLY A 180 -9.95 -10.77 22.91
CA GLY A 180 -8.73 -11.11 23.65
C GLY A 180 -7.43 -10.70 22.94
N CYS A 181 -7.49 -9.69 22.08
CA CYS A 181 -6.30 -9.11 21.44
C CYS A 181 -5.37 -8.46 22.47
N ARG A 182 -4.08 -8.36 22.13
CA ARG A 182 -3.12 -7.61 22.94
C ARG A 182 -3.41 -6.11 22.85
N THR A 183 -3.15 -5.39 23.94
CA THR A 183 -3.06 -3.92 23.92
C THR A 183 -1.81 -3.50 23.15
N PRO A 184 -1.89 -2.56 22.19
CA PRO A 184 -0.71 -2.07 21.47
C PRO A 184 0.27 -1.31 22.38
N ASP A 185 1.50 -1.09 21.93
CA ASP A 185 2.50 -0.37 22.72
C ASP A 185 2.11 1.10 22.92
N THR A 186 1.47 1.69 21.89
CA THR A 186 0.86 3.02 21.95
C THR A 186 -0.65 2.96 21.62
N PRO A 187 -1.53 2.64 22.60
CA PRO A 187 -2.91 2.20 22.35
C PRO A 187 -3.85 3.18 21.64
N PHE A 188 -3.47 4.46 21.60
CA PHE A 188 -4.27 5.53 21.00
C PHE A 188 -3.52 6.24 19.86
N SER A 189 -2.44 5.63 19.37
CA SER A 189 -1.73 6.14 18.21
C SER A 189 -2.51 5.82 16.92
N LEU A 190 -2.09 6.43 15.81
CA LEU A 190 -2.74 6.21 14.53
C LEU A 190 -2.49 4.80 13.95
N PHE A 191 -1.32 4.21 14.22
CA PHE A 191 -0.84 3.05 13.47
C PHE A 191 -0.89 1.72 14.24
N GLU A 192 -0.98 1.75 15.57
CA GLU A 192 -0.91 0.56 16.42
C GLU A 192 -2.27 0.17 17.02
#